data_AF-A0A845MD41-F1
#
_entry.id   AF-A0A845MD41-F1
#
_cell.length_a   1.000
_cell.length_b   1.000
_cell.length_c   1.000
_cell.angle_alpha   90.00
_cell.angle_beta   90.00
_cell.angle_gamma   90.00
#
_symmetry.space_group_name_H-M   'P 1'
#
loop_
_entity.id
_entity.type
_entity.pdbx_description
1 polymer ?
#
loop_
_entity_poly.entity_id
_entity_poly.type
_entity_poly.pdbx_seq_one_letter_code
_entity_poly.pdbx_strand_id
1 'polypeptide(L)'
;MEDITKINSDISDVMKDISDYLEQTRKGLMIDMSSLPEKIVRIQGKVQSAPRNERLELTNFMNQVMQSLTMLSNEIQQRHDSLGRDIDTLEGRVYKE
;
A
#
# COMPACT_ATOMS: atom_id res chain seq x y z
N MET A 1 -8.43 25.00 -12.95
CA MET A 1 -7.18 24.24 -12.91
C MET A 1 -7.10 23.66 -11.51
N GLU A 2 -7.06 22.34 -11.35
CA GLU A 2 -6.85 21.75 -10.02
C GLU A 2 -5.43 22.11 -9.58
N ASP A 3 -5.27 22.56 -8.33
CA ASP A 3 -3.99 23.02 -7.80
C ASP A 3 -3.06 21.80 -7.62
N ILE A 4 -1.88 21.82 -8.23
CA ILE A 4 -0.83 20.78 -8.06
C ILE A 4 -0.63 20.43 -6.59
N THR A 5 -0.68 21.45 -5.74
CA THR A 5 -0.51 21.31 -4.29
C THR A 5 -1.51 20.32 -3.71
N LYS A 6 -2.74 20.32 -4.24
CA LYS A 6 -3.79 19.38 -3.85
C LYS A 6 -3.50 17.96 -4.34
N ILE A 7 -3.03 17.80 -5.58
CA ILE A 7 -2.66 16.48 -6.12
C ILE A 7 -1.48 15.89 -5.32
N ASN A 8 -0.49 16.72 -4.99
CA ASN A 8 0.66 16.32 -4.16
C ASN A 8 0.23 15.95 -2.73
N SER A 9 -0.73 16.68 -2.14
CA SER A 9 -1.32 16.33 -0.85
C SER A 9 -2.01 14.97 -0.93
N ASP A 10 -2.84 14.74 -1.95
CA ASP A 10 -3.55 13.46 -2.13
C ASP A 10 -2.55 12.29 -2.29
N ILE A 11 -1.45 12.48 -3.03
CA ILE A 11 -0.39 11.47 -3.17
C ILE A 11 0.30 11.22 -1.82
N SER A 12 0.60 12.28 -1.08
CA SER A 12 1.26 12.20 0.24
C SER A 12 0.38 11.47 1.26
N ASP A 13 -0.93 11.70 1.23
CA ASP A 13 -1.89 11.01 2.08
C ASP A 13 -1.93 9.50 1.77
N VAL A 14 -1.92 9.12 0.48
CA VAL A 14 -1.83 7.71 0.08
C VAL A 14 -0.51 7.07 0.50
N MET A 15 0.61 7.79 0.37
CA MET A 15 1.91 7.31 0.84
C MET A 15 1.91 7.06 2.35
N LYS A 16 1.27 7.95 3.12
CA LYS A 16 1.10 7.79 4.56
C LYS A 16 0.25 6.57 4.89
N ASP A 17 -0.89 6.40 4.23
CA ASP A 17 -1.74 5.22 4.42
C ASP A 17 -0.96 3.92 4.17
N ILE A 18 -0.20 3.84 3.08
CA ILE A 18 0.63 2.67 2.75
C ILE A 18 1.68 2.42 3.84
N SER A 19 2.33 3.48 4.34
CA SER A 19 3.32 3.37 5.42
C SER A 19 2.68 2.84 6.70
N ASP A 20 1.52 3.37 7.09
CA ASP A 20 0.80 2.95 8.29
C ASP A 20 0.37 1.47 8.16
N TYR A 21 -0.10 1.06 6.98
CA TYR A 21 -0.44 -0.34 6.70
C TYR A 21 0.76 -1.27 6.74
N LEU A 22 1.91 -0.83 6.24
CA LEU A 22 3.14 -1.62 6.30
C LEU A 22 3.57 -1.84 7.77
N GLU A 23 3.54 -0.79 8.58
CA GLU A 23 3.89 -0.88 10.00
C GLU A 23 2.95 -1.81 10.77
N GLN A 24 1.64 -1.69 10.53
CA GLN A 24 0.64 -2.53 11.16
C GLN A 24 0.71 -4.01 10.68
N THR A 25 0.98 -4.24 9.39
CA THR A 25 1.20 -5.60 8.85
C THR A 25 2.40 -6.27 9.52
N ARG A 26 3.50 -5.54 9.72
CA ARG A 26 4.68 -6.01 10.46
C ARG A 26 4.38 -6.38 11.90
N LYS A 27 3.44 -5.67 12.53
CA LYS A 27 2.91 -5.98 13.87
C LYS A 27 1.94 -7.18 13.87
N GLY A 28 1.62 -7.74 12.70
CA GLY A 28 0.70 -8.86 12.55
C GLY A 28 -0.77 -8.47 12.65
N LEU A 29 -1.10 -7.19 12.48
CA LEU A 29 -2.49 -6.74 12.47
C LEU A 29 -3.08 -6.95 11.08
N MET A 30 -4.31 -7.46 11.03
CA MET A 30 -5.09 -7.55 9.80
C MET A 30 -5.86 -6.26 9.61
N ILE A 31 -5.66 -5.58 8.49
CA ILE A 31 -6.14 -4.21 8.28
C ILE A 31 -6.98 -4.17 7.02
N ASP A 32 -8.06 -3.40 7.06
CA ASP A 32 -8.85 -3.11 5.88
C ASP A 32 -8.10 -2.10 4.98
N MET A 33 -7.71 -2.57 3.80
CA MET A 33 -7.02 -1.79 2.76
C MET A 33 -7.94 -1.50 1.56
N SER A 34 -9.25 -1.79 1.67
CA SER A 34 -10.21 -1.71 0.56
C SER A 34 -10.33 -0.31 -0.08
N SER A 35 -9.97 0.73 0.67
CA SER A 35 -10.02 2.12 0.19
C SER A 35 -8.82 2.52 -0.70
N LEU A 36 -7.69 1.81 -0.64
CA LEU A 36 -6.47 2.19 -1.37
C LEU A 36 -6.65 2.21 -2.89
N PRO A 37 -7.24 1.18 -3.54
CA PRO A 37 -7.39 1.16 -4.98
C PRO A 37 -8.16 2.37 -5.51
N GLU A 38 -9.24 2.76 -4.82
CA GLU A 38 -10.04 3.91 -5.20
C GLU A 38 -9.25 5.22 -5.08
N LYS A 39 -8.51 5.42 -3.99
CA LYS A 39 -7.66 6.61 -3.81
C LYS A 39 -6.60 6.71 -4.92
N ILE A 40 -5.94 5.60 -5.23
CA ILE A 40 -4.91 5.53 -6.28
C ILE A 40 -5.49 5.87 -7.65
N VAL A 41 -6.63 5.28 -8.03
CA VAL A 41 -7.29 5.54 -9.33
C VAL A 41 -7.70 7.01 -9.44
N ARG A 42 -8.26 7.59 -8.37
CA ARG A 42 -8.62 9.02 -8.35
C ARG A 42 -7.40 9.90 -8.60
N ILE A 43 -6.29 9.63 -7.91
CA ILE A 43 -5.03 10.39 -8.09
C ILE A 43 -4.49 10.21 -9.50
N GLN A 44 -4.45 8.99 -10.04
CA GLN A 44 -4.00 8.73 -11.41
C GLN A 44 -4.78 9.57 -12.43
N GLY A 45 -6.11 9.65 -12.28
CA GLY A 45 -6.95 10.50 -13.14
C GLY A 45 -6.55 11.97 -13.06
N LYS A 46 -6.30 12.50 -11.86
CA LYS A 46 -5.84 13.88 -11.65
C LYS A 46 -4.47 14.13 -12.27
N VAL A 47 -3.50 13.23 -12.05
CA VAL A 47 -2.15 13.31 -12.63
C VAL A 47 -2.21 13.31 -14.17
N GLN A 48 -3.04 12.47 -14.77
CA GLN A 48 -3.22 12.44 -16.23
C GLN A 48 -3.83 13.73 -16.78
N SER A 49 -4.70 14.39 -16.00
CA SER A 49 -5.31 15.67 -16.36
C SER A 49 -4.38 16.88 -16.14
N ALA A 50 -3.27 16.70 -15.42
CA ALA A 50 -2.34 17.78 -15.11
C ALA A 50 -1.57 18.28 -16.36
N PRO A 51 -1.18 19.57 -16.39
CA PRO A 51 -0.25 20.15 -17.36
C PRO A 51 1.02 19.33 -17.56
N ARG A 52 1.55 19.34 -18.79
CA ARG A 52 2.68 18.49 -19.19
C ARG A 52 3.94 18.68 -18.33
N ASN A 53 4.23 19.92 -17.94
CA ASN A 53 5.36 20.28 -17.09
C ASN A 53 5.26 19.66 -15.68
N GLU A 54 4.05 19.52 -15.15
CA GLU A 54 3.78 19.08 -13.79
C GLU A 54 3.60 17.56 -13.74
N ARG A 55 3.05 16.99 -14.81
CA ARG A 55 2.83 15.55 -14.97
C ARG A 55 4.09 14.73 -14.76
N LEU A 56 5.26 15.23 -15.16
CA LEU A 56 6.52 14.50 -14.98
C LEU A 56 6.86 14.28 -13.50
N GLU A 57 6.75 15.34 -12.69
CA GLU A 57 6.98 15.29 -11.25
C GLU A 57 5.94 14.42 -10.55
N LEU A 58 4.66 14.61 -10.89
CA LEU A 58 3.57 13.80 -10.37
C LEU A 58 3.70 12.31 -10.73
N THR A 59 4.20 11.99 -11.93
CA THR A 59 4.47 10.61 -12.35
C THR A 59 5.59 9.99 -11.51
N ASN A 60 6.64 10.76 -11.18
CA ASN A 60 7.70 10.28 -10.29
C ASN A 60 7.15 9.97 -8.89
N PHE A 61 6.27 10.80 -8.35
CA PHE A 61 5.60 10.50 -7.09
C PHE A 61 4.70 9.27 -7.18
N MET A 62 3.94 9.10 -8.26
CA MET A 62 3.16 7.88 -8.49
C MET A 62 4.02 6.62 -8.58
N ASN A 63 5.24 6.72 -9.10
CA ASN A 63 6.19 5.61 -9.10
C ASN A 63 6.64 5.24 -7.67
N GLN A 64 6.82 6.23 -6.78
CA GLN A 64 7.11 5.97 -5.36
C GLN A 64 5.95 5.30 -4.64
N VAL A 65 4.70 5.68 -4.96
CA VAL A 65 3.50 4.99 -4.48
C VAL A 65 3.52 3.52 -4.91
N MET A 66 3.79 3.23 -6.18
CA MET A 66 3.87 1.86 -6.69
C MET A 66 4.98 1.03 -6.03
N GLN A 67 6.15 1.63 -5.77
CA GLN A 67 7.23 0.98 -5.03
C GLN A 67 6.79 0.64 -3.60
N SER A 68 6.09 1.56 -2.94
CA SER A 68 5.58 1.37 -1.58
C SER A 68 4.51 0.28 -1.50
N LEU A 69 3.61 0.22 -2.49
CA LEU A 69 2.63 -0.87 -2.61
C LEU A 69 3.30 -2.23 -2.82
N THR A 70 4.36 -2.28 -3.63
CA THR A 70 5.15 -3.52 -3.82
C THR A 70 5.75 -3.98 -2.49
N MET A 71 6.32 -3.06 -1.71
CA MET A 71 6.86 -3.38 -0.39
C MET A 71 5.78 -3.89 0.57
N LEU A 72 4.61 -3.25 0.60
CA LEU A 72 3.47 -3.68 1.39
C LEU A 72 2.99 -5.08 0.98
N SER A 73 2.85 -5.34 -0.32
CA SER A 73 2.45 -6.65 -0.84
C SER A 73 3.42 -7.76 -0.41
N ASN A 74 4.74 -7.49 -0.47
CA ASN A 74 5.75 -8.46 -0.06
C ASN A 74 5.67 -8.76 1.45
N GLU A 75 5.45 -7.74 2.28
CA GLU A 75 5.30 -7.91 3.72
C GLU A 75 4.05 -8.73 4.07
N ILE A 76 2.92 -8.45 3.41
CA ILE A 76 1.67 -9.23 3.58
C ILE A 76 1.92 -10.70 3.25
N GLN A 77 2.60 -10.99 2.13
CA GLN A 77 2.93 -12.36 1.74
C GLN A 77 3.82 -13.06 2.77
N GLN A 78 4.88 -12.39 3.23
CA GLN A 78 5.78 -12.94 4.25
C GLN A 78 5.04 -13.24 5.56
N ARG A 79 4.13 -12.36 5.97
CA ARG A 79 3.34 -12.54 7.19
C ARG A 79 2.34 -13.69 7.04
N HIS A 80 1.68 -13.79 5.89
CA HIS A 80 0.79 -14.89 5.56
C HIS A 80 1.53 -16.23 5.61
N ASP A 81 2.70 -16.33 4.97
CA ASP A 81 3.49 -17.55 4.95
C ASP A 81 4.00 -17.94 6.34
N SER A 82 4.34 -16.95 7.17
CA SER A 82 4.70 -17.20 8.57
C SER A 82 3.52 -17.77 9.37
N LEU A 83 2.34 -17.18 9.22
CA LEU A 83 1.15 -17.62 9.92
C LEU A 83 0.76 -19.04 9.51
N GLY A 84 0.87 -19.38 8.22
CA GLY A 84 0.65 -20.74 7.72
C GLY A 84 1.56 -21.77 8.41
N ARG A 85 2.87 -21.49 8.50
CA ARG A 85 3.81 -22.37 9.21
C ARG A 85 3.52 -22.50 10.70
N ASP A 86 3.07 -21.42 11.34
CA ASP A 86 2.70 -21.42 12.75
C ASP A 86 1.45 -22.28 12.99
N ILE A 87 0.45 -22.21 12.11
CA ILE A 87 -0.75 -23.05 12.13
C ILE A 87 -0.38 -24.53 11.94
N ASP A 88 0.41 -24.86 10.90
CA ASP A 88 0.85 -26.24 10.65
C ASP A 88 1.59 -26.84 11.85
N THR A 89 2.40 -26.03 12.53
CA THR A 89 3.13 -26.43 13.74
C THR A 89 2.19 -26.70 14.91
N LEU A 90 1.15 -25.89 15.09
CA LEU A 90 0.15 -26.08 16.13
C LEU A 90 -0.69 -27.33 15.87
N GLU A 91 -1.19 -27.51 14.65
CA GLU A 91 -1.96 -28.69 14.27
C GLU A 91 -1.13 -29.97 14.45
N GLY A 92 0.12 -29.98 13.99
CA GLY A 92 1.02 -31.13 14.13
C GLY A 92 1.38 -31.48 15.59
N ARG A 93 1.26 -30.53 16.53
CA ARG A 93 1.39 -30.79 17.98
C ARG A 93 0.11 -31.39 18.56
N VAL A 94 -1.06 -30.90 18.14
CA VAL A 94 -2.37 -31.39 18.61
C VAL A 94 -2.59 -32.87 18.22
N TYR A 95 -2.09 -33.33 17.08
CA TYR A 95 -2.21 -34.74 16.67
C TYR A 95 -1.23 -35.70 17.35
N LYS A 96 -0.29 -35.21 18.17
CA LYS A 96 0.70 -36.04 18.89
C LYS A 96 0.40 -36.20 20.39
N GLU A 97 -0.68 -35.61 20.88
CA GLU A 97 -1.25 -35.83 22.22
C GLU A 97 -2.45 -36.79 22.14
#